data_AF-A0A926VEA8-F1
#
_entry.id   AF-A0A926VEA8-F1
#
_cell.length_a   1.000
_cell.length_b   1.000
_cell.length_c   1.000
_cell.angle_alpha   90.00
_cell.angle_beta   90.00
_cell.angle_gamma   90.00
#
_symmetry.space_group_name_H-M   'P 1'
#
loop_
_entity.id
_entity.type
_entity.pdbx_description
1 polymer ?
#
loop_
_entity_poly.entity_id
_entity_poly.type
_entity_poly.pdbx_seq_one_letter_code
_entity_poly.pdbx_strand_id
1 'polypeptide(L)'
;MKFLKLLAQTILYIIIVLNLIFIVVIGKIAASIICEELIYKILIIGDLFAILDIGEFVNIIVFALLGMGFGMASALLPKYAQTKTSAVLLIILVPILFSTSAFVKYNYWVEDFADRENISFAKAEEITNSFLQKKVNAGGFFGFYSYTAQFPVLPTKMSEITKIEDLEKKVKSDFISLGKIAKLKPEVVYGLLASGSWAIRFFYFSLAALATVYHFHLGQAQVFKWFQPAPPKFPPIPPRFKPPANKPLMPSSPRRVRNH
;
A
#
# COMPACT_ATOMS: atom_id res chain seq x y z
N MET A 1 -25.92 32.15 6.19
CA MET A 1 -24.48 32.03 6.58
C MET A 1 -24.04 30.61 6.94
N LYS A 2 -24.70 29.88 7.85
CA LYS A 2 -24.26 28.52 8.26
C LYS A 2 -24.20 27.51 7.09
N PHE A 3 -25.18 27.54 6.18
CA PHE A 3 -25.20 26.70 4.99
C PHE A 3 -24.02 26.98 4.05
N LEU A 4 -23.75 28.25 3.75
CA LEU A 4 -22.65 28.67 2.88
C LEU A 4 -21.28 28.22 3.44
N LYS A 5 -21.10 28.30 4.77
CA LYS A 5 -19.90 27.82 5.45
C LYS A 5 -19.72 26.30 5.32
N LEU A 6 -20.80 25.53 5.54
CA LEU A 6 -20.77 24.07 5.39
C LEU A 6 -20.45 23.65 3.95
N LEU A 7 -21.03 24.35 2.97
CA LEU A 7 -20.79 24.11 1.55
C LEU A 7 -19.32 24.39 1.19
N ALA A 8 -18.77 25.53 1.62
CA ALA A 8 -17.37 25.87 1.41
C ALA A 8 -16.41 24.84 2.06
N GLN A 9 -16.70 24.39 3.28
CA GLN A 9 -15.92 23.36 3.97
C GLN A 9 -15.96 22.01 3.24
N THR A 10 -17.11 21.64 2.69
CA THR A 10 -17.28 20.40 1.93
C THR A 10 -16.52 20.46 0.60
N ILE A 11 -16.59 21.60 -0.11
CA ILE A 11 -15.80 21.81 -1.32
C ILE A 11 -14.31 21.72 -1.02
N LEU A 12 -13.85 22.38 0.05
CA LEU A 12 -12.44 22.33 0.46
C LEU A 12 -12.00 20.90 0.81
N TYR A 13 -12.85 20.13 1.51
CA TYR A 13 -12.61 18.71 1.78
C TYR A 13 -12.40 17.92 0.49
N ILE A 14 -13.29 18.08 -0.50
CA ILE A 14 -13.21 17.40 -1.80
C ILE A 14 -11.90 17.76 -2.51
N ILE A 15 -11.55 19.04 -2.56
CA ILE A 15 -10.31 19.51 -3.20
C ILE A 15 -9.08 18.87 -2.52
N ILE A 16 -9.01 18.87 -1.20
CA ILE A 16 -7.88 18.28 -0.46
C ILE A 16 -7.80 16.77 -0.72
N VAL A 17 -8.92 16.05 -0.65
CA VAL A 17 -8.97 14.61 -0.90
C VAL A 17 -8.52 14.29 -2.33
N LEU A 18 -9.00 15.03 -3.34
CA LEU A 18 -8.59 14.84 -4.72
C LEU A 18 -7.09 15.07 -4.91
N ASN A 19 -6.53 16.13 -4.31
CA ASN A 19 -5.10 16.38 -4.35
C ASN A 19 -4.28 15.28 -3.67
N LEU A 20 -4.74 14.77 -2.52
CA LEU A 20 -4.09 13.64 -1.84
C LEU A 20 -4.09 12.38 -2.71
N ILE A 21 -5.23 12.06 -3.34
CA ILE A 21 -5.34 10.93 -4.26
C ILE A 21 -4.37 11.11 -5.43
N PHE A 22 -4.34 12.31 -6.03
CA PHE A 22 -3.45 12.62 -7.15
C PHE A 22 -1.97 12.43 -6.79
N ILE A 23 -1.53 12.97 -5.65
CA ILE A 23 -0.16 12.83 -5.14
C ILE A 23 0.18 11.35 -4.91
N VAL A 24 -0.74 10.58 -4.33
CA VAL A 24 -0.58 9.15 -4.08
C VAL A 24 -0.44 8.37 -5.37
N VAL A 25 -1.30 8.64 -6.37
CA VAL A 25 -1.23 7.98 -7.68
C VAL A 25 0.10 8.27 -8.37
N ILE A 26 0.53 9.54 -8.42
CA ILE A 26 1.83 9.90 -9.01
C ILE A 26 2.97 9.24 -8.28
N GLY A 27 2.98 9.28 -6.95
CA GLY A 27 4.02 8.66 -6.13
C GLY A 27 4.12 7.16 -6.40
N LYS A 28 2.97 6.47 -6.54
CA LYS A 28 2.93 5.04 -6.88
C LYS A 28 3.42 4.75 -8.29
N ILE A 29 3.02 5.55 -9.28
CA ILE A 29 3.48 5.39 -10.66
C ILE A 29 5.00 5.57 -10.70
N ALA A 30 5.53 6.65 -10.14
CA ALA A 30 6.96 6.92 -10.08
C ALA A 30 7.73 5.79 -9.39
N ALA A 31 7.24 5.31 -8.24
CA ALA A 31 7.86 4.19 -7.53
C ALA A 31 7.84 2.89 -8.35
N SER A 32 6.74 2.60 -9.04
CA SER A 32 6.62 1.43 -9.90
C SER A 32 7.62 1.49 -11.06
N ILE A 33 7.73 2.64 -11.72
CA ILE A 33 8.70 2.88 -12.80
C ILE A 33 10.14 2.67 -12.30
N ILE A 34 10.47 3.23 -11.14
CA ILE A 34 11.79 3.06 -10.52
C ILE A 34 12.09 1.59 -10.24
N CYS A 35 11.09 0.82 -9.77
CA CYS A 35 11.28 -0.60 -9.52
C CYS A 35 11.54 -1.37 -10.81
N GLU A 36 10.73 -1.17 -11.85
CA GLU A 36 10.87 -1.86 -13.14
C GLU A 36 12.17 -1.49 -13.87
N GLU A 37 12.55 -0.22 -13.88
CA GLU A 37 13.71 0.25 -14.64
C GLU A 37 15.04 0.09 -13.91
N LEU A 38 15.06 0.24 -12.58
CA LEU A 38 16.31 0.25 -11.81
C LEU A 38 16.49 -1.00 -10.97
N ILE A 39 15.48 -1.40 -10.20
CA ILE A 39 15.63 -2.45 -9.18
C ILE A 39 15.59 -3.84 -9.83
N TYR A 40 14.61 -4.09 -10.70
CA TYR A 40 14.39 -5.41 -11.28
C TYR A 40 15.36 -5.75 -12.41
N LYS A 41 16.06 -4.76 -12.98
CA LYS A 41 17.12 -4.98 -13.98
C LYS A 41 18.49 -5.31 -13.37
N ILE A 42 18.64 -5.32 -12.05
CA ILE A 42 19.91 -5.67 -11.39
C ILE A 42 20.17 -7.17 -11.56
N LEU A 43 21.29 -7.52 -12.19
CA LEU A 43 21.72 -8.90 -12.40
C LEU A 43 21.79 -9.65 -11.05
N ILE A 44 21.26 -10.88 -11.01
CA ILE A 44 21.20 -11.80 -9.85
C ILE A 44 20.12 -11.46 -8.80
N ILE A 45 19.95 -10.21 -8.41
CA ILE A 45 19.05 -9.83 -7.29
C ILE A 45 17.67 -9.35 -7.78
N GLY A 46 17.59 -8.83 -9.01
CA GLY A 46 16.37 -8.27 -9.59
C GLY A 46 15.21 -9.27 -9.62
N ASP A 47 15.47 -10.51 -10.02
CA ASP A 47 14.46 -11.58 -10.07
C ASP A 47 13.91 -11.92 -8.68
N LEU A 48 14.76 -11.93 -7.65
CA LEU A 48 14.34 -12.18 -6.27
C LEU A 48 13.44 -11.05 -5.76
N PHE A 49 13.79 -9.79 -6.07
CA PHE A 49 12.98 -8.64 -5.70
C PHE A 49 11.67 -8.56 -6.47
N ALA A 50 11.64 -9.01 -7.73
CA ALA A 50 10.43 -9.13 -8.52
C ALA A 50 9.50 -10.22 -7.94
N ILE A 51 10.04 -11.37 -7.52
CA ILE A 51 9.27 -12.43 -6.86
C ILE A 51 8.69 -11.97 -5.52
N LEU A 52 9.47 -11.23 -4.73
CA LEU A 52 9.01 -10.65 -3.46
C LEU A 52 8.12 -9.41 -3.63
N ASP A 53 7.96 -8.95 -4.86
CA ASP A 53 7.29 -7.72 -5.25
C ASP A 53 7.66 -6.54 -4.34
N ILE A 54 8.96 -6.25 -4.21
CA ILE A 54 9.46 -5.27 -3.24
C ILE A 54 8.91 -3.86 -3.48
N GLY A 55 8.50 -3.54 -4.71
CA GLY A 55 7.82 -2.30 -5.04
C GLY A 55 6.52 -2.09 -4.25
N GLU A 56 5.88 -3.16 -3.79
CA GLU A 56 4.69 -3.11 -2.94
C GLU A 56 4.98 -2.62 -1.52
N PHE A 57 6.24 -2.64 -1.03
CA PHE A 57 6.56 -2.03 0.27
C PHE A 57 6.32 -0.52 0.28
N VAL A 58 6.51 0.15 -0.87
CA VAL A 58 6.25 1.59 -1.00
C VAL A 58 4.78 1.91 -0.70
N ASN A 59 3.88 0.96 -0.97
CA ASN A 59 2.46 1.12 -0.66
C ASN A 59 2.24 1.39 0.82
N ILE A 60 2.98 0.76 1.74
CA ILE A 60 2.81 0.99 3.18
C ILE A 60 2.98 2.48 3.53
N ILE A 61 4.02 3.11 3.00
CA ILE A 61 4.32 4.54 3.26
C ILE A 61 3.27 5.42 2.60
N VAL A 62 2.95 5.17 1.33
CA VAL A 62 1.98 5.96 0.57
C VAL A 62 0.59 5.88 1.20
N PHE A 63 0.17 4.70 1.65
CA PHE A 63 -1.11 4.46 2.30
C PHE A 63 -1.17 5.00 3.73
N ALA A 64 -0.04 5.07 4.45
CA ALA A 64 0.06 5.79 5.70
C ALA A 64 -0.18 7.30 5.51
N LEU A 65 0.46 7.90 4.50
CA LEU A 65 0.25 9.31 4.14
C LEU A 65 -1.21 9.59 3.72
N LEU A 66 -1.78 8.72 2.88
CA LEU A 66 -3.19 8.80 2.48
C LEU A 66 -4.10 8.74 3.71
N GLY A 67 -3.89 7.76 4.59
CA GLY A 67 -4.66 7.59 5.83
C GLY A 67 -4.61 8.84 6.70
N MET A 68 -3.40 9.32 7.01
CA MET A 68 -3.21 10.55 7.79
C MET A 68 -3.87 11.77 7.15
N GLY A 69 -3.69 11.95 5.84
CA GLY A 69 -4.30 13.03 5.07
C GLY A 69 -5.82 13.02 5.15
N PHE A 70 -6.45 11.86 4.95
CA PHE A 70 -7.90 11.69 5.12
C PHE A 70 -8.35 11.94 6.56
N GLY A 71 -7.57 11.47 7.53
CA GLY A 71 -7.84 11.68 8.95
C GLY A 71 -7.88 13.15 9.30
N MET A 72 -6.90 13.92 8.82
CA MET A 72 -6.86 15.37 9.01
C MET A 72 -7.97 16.10 8.24
N ALA A 73 -8.16 15.76 6.97
CA ALA A 73 -9.18 16.37 6.12
C ALA A 73 -10.60 16.14 6.65
N SER A 74 -10.85 15.01 7.33
CA SER A 74 -12.15 14.70 7.91
C SER A 74 -12.68 15.79 8.85
N ALA A 75 -11.81 16.59 9.49
CA ALA A 75 -12.21 17.69 10.35
C ALA A 75 -12.94 18.85 9.64
N LEU A 76 -12.87 18.90 8.31
CA LEU A 76 -13.63 19.84 7.50
C LEU A 76 -15.10 19.42 7.34
N LEU A 77 -15.41 18.14 7.52
CA LEU A 77 -16.77 17.62 7.45
C LEU A 77 -17.54 17.89 8.75
N PRO A 78 -18.89 17.95 8.69
CA PRO A 78 -19.70 18.09 9.89
C PRO A 78 -19.55 16.87 10.82
N LYS A 79 -19.60 17.10 12.14
CA LYS A 79 -19.30 16.09 13.18
C LYS A 79 -20.03 14.75 13.01
N TYR A 80 -21.27 14.76 12.51
CA TYR A 80 -22.06 13.53 12.31
C TYR A 80 -21.54 12.65 11.15
N ALA A 81 -20.85 13.25 10.17
CA ALA A 81 -20.36 12.60 8.95
C ALA A 81 -18.83 12.46 8.92
N GLN A 82 -18.09 13.22 9.73
CA GLN A 82 -16.63 13.31 9.75
C GLN A 82 -15.93 11.96 9.59
N THR A 83 -16.15 11.03 10.52
CA THR A 83 -15.47 9.72 10.47
C THR A 83 -16.07 8.80 9.42
N LYS A 84 -17.41 8.76 9.32
CA LYS A 84 -18.12 7.80 8.45
C LYS A 84 -17.79 8.03 6.98
N THR A 85 -17.90 9.26 6.50
CA THR A 85 -17.68 9.58 5.08
C THR A 85 -16.24 9.31 4.66
N SER A 86 -15.26 9.76 5.45
CA SER A 86 -13.85 9.53 5.12
C SER A 86 -13.45 8.06 5.22
N ALA A 87 -13.99 7.30 6.19
CA ALA A 87 -13.72 5.87 6.31
C ALA A 87 -14.32 5.06 5.14
N VAL A 88 -15.57 5.34 4.75
CA VAL A 88 -16.20 4.68 3.59
C VAL A 88 -15.43 4.97 2.30
N LEU A 89 -15.01 6.22 2.09
CA LEU A 89 -14.19 6.58 0.94
C LEU A 89 -12.85 5.83 0.96
N LEU A 90 -12.19 5.71 2.11
CA LEU A 90 -10.95 4.92 2.23
C LEU A 90 -11.16 3.43 1.95
N ILE A 91 -12.26 2.83 2.44
CA ILE A 91 -12.58 1.41 2.17
C ILE A 91 -12.69 1.14 0.67
N ILE A 92 -13.24 2.09 -0.10
CA ILE A 92 -13.37 1.98 -1.55
C ILE A 92 -12.04 2.30 -2.25
N LEU A 93 -11.36 3.37 -1.82
CA LEU A 93 -10.16 3.86 -2.49
C LEU A 93 -8.94 2.97 -2.26
N VAL A 94 -8.78 2.36 -1.08
CA VAL A 94 -7.59 1.57 -0.76
C VAL A 94 -7.39 0.41 -1.75
N PRO A 95 -8.38 -0.46 -2.01
CA PRO A 95 -8.25 -1.53 -3.02
C PRO A 95 -7.95 -1.01 -4.43
N ILE A 96 -8.61 0.08 -4.83
CA ILE A 96 -8.44 0.69 -6.16
C ILE A 96 -7.00 1.23 -6.32
N LEU A 97 -6.56 2.03 -5.36
CA LEU A 97 -5.22 2.61 -5.35
C LEU A 97 -4.15 1.54 -5.17
N PHE A 98 -4.44 0.46 -4.44
CA PHE A 98 -3.49 -0.64 -4.27
C PHE A 98 -3.22 -1.31 -5.62
N SER A 99 -4.28 -1.54 -6.39
CA SER A 99 -4.24 -2.17 -7.72
C SER A 99 -3.51 -1.32 -8.79
N THR A 100 -3.27 -0.03 -8.55
CA THR A 100 -2.59 0.85 -9.52
C THR A 100 -1.19 0.35 -9.91
N SER A 101 -0.42 -0.20 -8.97
CA SER A 101 0.93 -0.72 -9.27
C SER A 101 0.87 -1.88 -10.27
N ALA A 102 -0.03 -2.84 -10.04
CA ALA A 102 -0.24 -3.95 -10.97
C ALA A 102 -0.75 -3.48 -12.33
N PHE A 103 -1.57 -2.42 -12.38
CA PHE A 103 -2.04 -1.84 -13.63
C PHE A 103 -0.91 -1.19 -14.43
N VAL A 104 0.00 -0.48 -13.76
CA VAL A 104 1.20 0.08 -14.39
C VAL A 104 2.07 -1.03 -14.98
N LYS A 105 2.33 -2.11 -14.21
CA LYS A 105 3.09 -3.27 -14.68
C LYS A 105 2.46 -3.94 -15.91
N TYR A 106 1.13 -4.07 -15.94
CA TYR A 106 0.42 -4.61 -17.10
C TYR A 106 0.70 -3.78 -18.35
N ASN A 107 0.56 -2.45 -18.28
CA ASN A 107 0.81 -1.58 -19.44
C ASN A 107 2.28 -1.62 -19.88
N TYR A 108 3.22 -1.58 -18.93
CA TYR A 108 4.66 -1.71 -19.22
C TYR A 108 5.00 -3.03 -19.90
N TRP A 109 4.38 -4.12 -19.48
CA TRP A 109 4.58 -5.42 -20.12
C TRP A 109 4.05 -5.44 -21.56
N VAL A 110 2.86 -4.88 -21.81
CA VAL A 110 2.31 -4.78 -23.18
C VAL A 110 3.17 -3.87 -24.06
N GLU A 111 3.69 -2.78 -23.51
CA GLU A 111 4.59 -1.84 -24.19
C GLU A 111 5.95 -2.50 -24.50
N ASP A 112 6.60 -3.16 -23.54
CA ASP A 112 7.85 -3.91 -23.78
C ASP A 112 7.68 -5.02 -24.83
N PHE A 113 6.52 -5.70 -24.83
CA PHE A 113 6.18 -6.66 -25.87
C PHE A 113 6.03 -5.99 -27.25
N ALA A 114 5.33 -4.84 -27.30
CA ALA A 114 5.14 -4.08 -28.53
C ALA A 114 6.48 -3.61 -29.12
N ASP A 115 7.35 -3.08 -28.28
CA ASP A 115 8.67 -2.57 -28.67
C ASP A 115 9.59 -3.69 -29.19
N ARG A 116 9.59 -4.85 -28.52
CA ARG A 116 10.43 -6.00 -28.91
C ARG A 116 9.98 -6.69 -30.18
N GLU A 117 8.68 -6.70 -30.44
CA GLU A 117 8.11 -7.25 -31.67
C GLU A 117 7.97 -6.20 -32.78
N ASN A 118 8.28 -4.93 -32.49
CA ASN A 118 8.14 -3.79 -33.41
C ASN A 118 6.73 -3.69 -34.00
N ILE A 119 5.71 -3.83 -33.15
CA ILE A 119 4.29 -3.77 -33.49
C ILE A 119 3.60 -2.65 -32.72
N SER A 120 2.38 -2.29 -33.12
CA SER A 120 1.60 -1.30 -32.37
C SER A 120 1.15 -1.85 -31.01
N PHE A 121 1.00 -0.97 -30.02
CA PHE A 121 0.48 -1.31 -28.69
C PHE A 121 -0.86 -2.06 -28.76
N ALA A 122 -1.79 -1.60 -29.62
CA ALA A 122 -3.08 -2.26 -29.79
C ALA A 122 -2.95 -3.71 -30.30
N LYS A 123 -1.97 -3.97 -31.17
CA LYS A 123 -1.73 -5.33 -31.66
C LYS A 123 -1.03 -6.20 -30.61
N ALA A 124 -0.09 -5.63 -29.87
CA ALA A 124 0.55 -6.29 -28.73
C ALA A 124 -0.50 -6.68 -27.68
N GLU A 125 -1.43 -5.78 -27.34
CA GLU A 125 -2.53 -6.02 -26.41
C GLU A 125 -3.43 -7.16 -26.88
N GLU A 126 -3.80 -7.23 -28.17
CA GLU A 126 -4.61 -8.32 -28.71
C GLU A 126 -3.92 -9.70 -28.54
N ILE A 127 -2.62 -9.74 -28.83
CA ILE A 127 -1.79 -10.94 -28.76
C ILE A 127 -1.62 -11.40 -27.30
N THR A 128 -1.23 -10.47 -26.41
CA THR A 128 -1.03 -10.77 -24.99
C THR A 128 -2.34 -11.14 -24.31
N ASN A 129 -3.45 -10.50 -24.65
CA ASN A 129 -4.78 -10.88 -24.15
C ASN A 129 -5.20 -12.26 -24.61
N SER A 130 -4.92 -12.62 -25.86
CA SER A 130 -5.18 -13.96 -26.38
C SER A 130 -4.35 -15.02 -25.63
N PHE A 131 -3.10 -14.71 -25.31
CA PHE A 131 -2.25 -15.55 -24.47
C PHE A 131 -2.84 -15.72 -23.06
N LEU A 132 -3.21 -14.63 -22.39
CA LEU A 132 -3.81 -14.67 -21.05
C LEU A 132 -5.13 -15.44 -21.02
N GLN A 133 -6.00 -15.24 -22.02
CA GLN A 133 -7.27 -15.97 -22.13
C GLN A 133 -7.03 -17.48 -22.21
N LYS A 134 -6.01 -17.94 -22.92
CA LYS A 134 -5.66 -19.37 -22.99
C LYS A 134 -5.10 -19.91 -21.67
N LYS A 135 -4.32 -19.10 -20.92
CA LYS A 135 -3.62 -19.56 -19.70
C LYS A 135 -4.48 -19.49 -18.45
N VAL A 136 -5.26 -18.43 -18.28
CA VAL A 136 -6.03 -18.17 -17.06
C VAL A 136 -7.51 -17.88 -17.31
N ASN A 137 -8.00 -18.12 -18.53
CA ASN A 137 -9.39 -17.89 -18.92
C ASN A 137 -9.89 -16.46 -18.71
N ALA A 138 -8.97 -15.49 -18.72
CA ALA A 138 -9.26 -14.07 -18.62
C ALA A 138 -8.20 -13.28 -19.40
N GLY A 139 -8.62 -12.22 -20.09
CA GLY A 139 -7.74 -11.26 -20.76
C GLY A 139 -7.56 -9.96 -19.96
N GLY A 140 -6.76 -9.06 -20.50
CA GLY A 140 -6.52 -7.72 -19.97
C GLY A 140 -5.85 -7.73 -18.60
N PHE A 141 -6.06 -6.65 -17.85
CA PHE A 141 -5.53 -6.48 -16.50
C PHE A 141 -5.86 -7.65 -15.55
N PHE A 142 -7.09 -8.17 -15.56
CA PHE A 142 -7.47 -9.27 -14.66
C PHE A 142 -6.80 -10.60 -15.05
N GLY A 143 -6.67 -10.85 -16.36
CA GLY A 143 -5.88 -11.97 -16.86
C GLY A 143 -4.43 -11.87 -16.43
N PHE A 144 -3.82 -10.71 -16.64
CA PHE A 144 -2.45 -10.43 -16.19
C PHE A 144 -2.29 -10.62 -14.69
N TYR A 145 -3.19 -10.06 -13.88
CA TYR A 145 -3.16 -10.15 -12.43
C TYR A 145 -3.26 -11.61 -11.96
N SER A 146 -4.09 -12.42 -12.61
CA SER A 146 -4.25 -13.84 -12.29
C SER A 146 -3.05 -14.67 -12.75
N TYR A 147 -2.52 -14.39 -13.94
CA TYR A 147 -1.37 -15.10 -14.51
C TYR A 147 -0.11 -14.89 -13.68
N THR A 148 0.20 -13.64 -13.33
CA THR A 148 1.37 -13.27 -12.53
C THR A 148 1.34 -13.80 -11.10
N ALA A 149 0.18 -14.25 -10.61
CA ALA A 149 0.12 -15.00 -9.35
C ALA A 149 0.65 -16.43 -9.51
N GLN A 150 0.43 -17.06 -10.66
CA GLN A 150 0.78 -18.46 -10.92
C GLN A 150 2.18 -18.61 -11.54
N PHE A 151 2.57 -17.65 -12.37
CA PHE A 151 3.80 -17.68 -13.16
C PHE A 151 4.56 -16.35 -13.01
N PRO A 152 5.80 -16.36 -12.51
CA PRO A 152 6.57 -15.14 -12.29
C PRO A 152 7.15 -14.55 -13.59
N VAL A 153 7.22 -15.34 -14.67
CA VAL A 153 7.83 -14.92 -15.94
C VAL A 153 6.75 -14.60 -16.96
N LEU A 154 6.83 -13.38 -17.49
CA LEU A 154 5.99 -12.88 -18.56
C LEU A 154 6.74 -13.01 -19.90
N PRO A 155 6.08 -13.49 -20.97
CA PRO A 155 6.70 -13.49 -22.28
C PRO A 155 6.84 -12.06 -22.80
N THR A 156 8.03 -11.73 -23.30
CA THR A 156 8.35 -10.43 -23.89
C THR A 156 8.43 -10.48 -25.42
N LYS A 157 8.37 -11.70 -26.00
CA LYS A 157 8.42 -11.95 -27.46
C LYS A 157 7.46 -13.06 -27.87
N MET A 158 7.02 -13.09 -29.13
CA MET A 158 6.19 -14.16 -29.68
C MET A 158 6.89 -15.52 -29.64
N SER A 159 8.19 -15.54 -29.89
CA SER A 159 8.98 -16.77 -29.79
C SER A 159 8.98 -17.36 -28.37
N GLU A 160 8.80 -16.54 -27.34
CA GLU A 160 8.72 -16.97 -25.95
C GLU A 160 7.33 -17.53 -25.61
N ILE A 161 6.25 -16.98 -26.18
CA ILE A 161 4.89 -17.53 -26.01
C ILE A 161 4.84 -18.99 -26.50
N THR A 162 5.35 -19.25 -27.69
CA THR A 162 5.39 -20.60 -28.26
C THR A 162 6.31 -21.52 -27.43
N LYS A 163 7.48 -21.01 -27.01
CA LYS A 163 8.40 -21.78 -26.17
C LYS A 163 7.82 -22.09 -24.81
N ILE A 164 7.06 -21.19 -24.18
CA ILE A 164 6.41 -21.44 -22.88
C ILE A 164 5.36 -22.54 -23.02
N GLU A 165 4.60 -22.57 -24.12
CA GLU A 165 3.66 -23.67 -24.38
C GLU A 165 4.39 -25.02 -24.52
N ASP A 166 5.55 -25.04 -25.18
CA ASP A 166 6.35 -26.26 -25.33
C ASP A 166 7.10 -26.64 -24.04
N LEU A 167 7.62 -25.67 -23.31
CA LEU A 167 8.25 -25.87 -22.01
C LEU A 167 7.23 -26.39 -21.00
N GLU A 168 6.01 -25.87 -21.00
CA GLU A 168 4.95 -26.32 -20.10
C GLU A 168 4.50 -27.75 -20.43
N LYS A 169 4.43 -28.12 -21.72
CA LYS A 169 4.18 -29.52 -22.12
C LYS A 169 5.31 -30.44 -21.65
N LYS A 170 6.57 -29.98 -21.76
CA LYS A 170 7.76 -30.74 -21.36
C LYS A 170 7.91 -30.83 -19.83
N VAL A 171 7.64 -29.75 -19.12
CA VAL A 171 7.55 -29.69 -17.66
C VAL A 171 6.40 -30.56 -17.20
N LYS A 172 5.22 -30.52 -17.84
CA LYS A 172 4.15 -31.48 -17.54
C LYS A 172 4.62 -32.92 -17.74
N SER A 173 5.31 -33.26 -18.82
CA SER A 173 5.79 -34.63 -19.02
C SER A 173 6.86 -35.06 -18.01
N ASP A 174 7.78 -34.16 -17.67
CA ASP A 174 8.87 -34.42 -16.72
C ASP A 174 8.37 -34.41 -15.26
N PHE A 175 7.36 -33.61 -14.93
CA PHE A 175 6.69 -33.64 -13.64
C PHE A 175 5.67 -34.77 -13.52
N ILE A 176 5.12 -35.29 -14.61
CA ILE A 176 4.38 -36.56 -14.59
C ILE A 176 5.33 -37.73 -14.28
N SER A 177 6.59 -37.67 -14.74
CA SER A 177 7.60 -38.69 -14.46
C SER A 177 8.16 -38.60 -13.03
N LEU A 178 8.44 -37.40 -12.52
CA LEU A 178 8.83 -37.14 -11.12
C LEU A 178 7.65 -37.28 -10.14
N GLY A 179 6.46 -36.84 -10.52
CA GLY A 179 5.21 -36.95 -9.78
C GLY A 179 4.74 -38.40 -9.60
N LYS A 180 5.21 -39.35 -10.42
CA LYS A 180 5.06 -40.78 -10.14
C LYS A 180 5.80 -41.23 -8.88
N ILE A 181 6.89 -40.56 -8.51
CA ILE A 181 7.70 -40.86 -7.31
C ILE A 181 7.09 -40.21 -6.06
N ALA A 182 6.48 -39.02 -6.19
CA ALA A 182 5.89 -38.26 -5.08
C ALA A 182 4.34 -38.26 -5.00
N LYS A 183 3.64 -38.92 -5.96
CA LYS A 183 2.17 -38.89 -6.14
C LYS A 183 1.52 -37.49 -6.24
N LEU A 184 2.28 -36.45 -6.56
CA LEU A 184 1.76 -35.09 -6.67
C LEU A 184 1.37 -34.78 -8.12
N LYS A 185 0.14 -34.31 -8.31
CA LYS A 185 -0.33 -33.83 -9.62
C LYS A 185 0.30 -32.47 -9.92
N PRO A 186 0.67 -32.16 -11.18
CA PRO A 186 1.19 -30.84 -11.57
C PRO A 186 0.28 -29.68 -11.13
N GLU A 187 -1.04 -29.88 -11.15
CA GLU A 187 -2.04 -28.91 -10.68
C GLU A 187 -1.82 -28.47 -9.23
N VAL A 188 -1.34 -29.36 -8.36
CA VAL A 188 -1.10 -29.07 -6.93
C VAL A 188 0.10 -28.15 -6.76
N VAL A 189 1.14 -28.32 -7.60
CA VAL A 189 2.34 -27.49 -7.56
C VAL A 189 2.05 -26.09 -8.09
N TYR A 190 1.33 -25.98 -9.21
CA TYR A 190 0.87 -24.67 -9.72
C TYR A 190 -0.05 -23.98 -8.70
N GLY A 191 -0.94 -24.72 -8.04
CA GLY A 191 -1.77 -24.21 -6.96
C GLY A 191 -0.97 -23.69 -5.77
N LEU A 192 0.11 -24.39 -5.37
CA LEU A 192 1.02 -23.96 -4.30
C LEU A 192 1.76 -22.66 -4.66
N LEU A 193 2.34 -22.58 -5.86
CA LEU A 193 3.00 -21.36 -6.35
C LEU A 193 2.02 -20.19 -6.41
N ALA A 194 0.83 -20.42 -6.97
CA ALA A 194 -0.26 -19.44 -7.01
C ALA A 194 -0.63 -18.95 -5.61
N SER A 195 -0.78 -19.87 -4.65
CA SER A 195 -1.14 -19.55 -3.27
C SER A 195 -0.07 -18.71 -2.58
N GLY A 196 1.22 -18.97 -2.85
CA GLY A 196 2.35 -18.19 -2.33
C GLY A 196 2.30 -16.74 -2.80
N SER A 197 2.16 -16.52 -4.10
CA SER A 197 2.06 -15.17 -4.66
C SER A 197 0.83 -14.42 -4.17
N TRP A 198 -0.33 -15.09 -4.07
CA TRP A 198 -1.54 -14.50 -3.49
C TRP A 198 -1.37 -14.16 -2.01
N ALA A 199 -0.68 -15.00 -1.25
CA ALA A 199 -0.38 -14.73 0.16
C ALA A 199 0.51 -13.49 0.31
N ILE A 200 1.53 -13.33 -0.53
CA ILE A 200 2.40 -12.14 -0.54
C ILE A 200 1.58 -10.88 -0.85
N ARG A 201 0.74 -10.91 -1.90
CA ARG A 201 -0.14 -9.77 -2.25
C ARG A 201 -1.11 -9.42 -1.13
N PHE A 202 -1.75 -10.43 -0.53
CA PHE A 202 -2.66 -10.23 0.58
C PHE A 202 -1.95 -9.68 1.82
N PHE A 203 -0.72 -10.13 2.08
CA PHE A 203 0.12 -9.62 3.16
C PHE A 203 0.42 -8.13 2.97
N TYR A 204 0.90 -7.71 1.80
CA TYR A 204 1.15 -6.29 1.51
C TYR A 204 -0.11 -5.44 1.56
N PHE A 205 -1.22 -5.94 0.99
CA PHE A 205 -2.51 -5.26 1.07
C PHE A 205 -2.95 -5.07 2.52
N SER A 206 -2.82 -6.11 3.35
CA SER A 206 -3.18 -6.07 4.77
C SER A 206 -2.32 -5.06 5.53
N LEU A 207 -1.00 -5.05 5.31
CA LEU A 207 -0.10 -4.06 5.90
C LEU A 207 -0.46 -2.63 5.49
N ALA A 208 -0.71 -2.40 4.20
CA ALA A 208 -1.12 -1.09 3.69
C ALA A 208 -2.46 -0.65 4.30
N ALA A 209 -3.46 -1.54 4.36
CA ALA A 209 -4.75 -1.25 4.96
C ALA A 209 -4.63 -0.92 6.46
N LEU A 210 -3.85 -1.70 7.22
CA LEU A 210 -3.58 -1.43 8.64
C LEU A 210 -2.87 -0.08 8.82
N ALA A 211 -1.86 0.20 7.97
CA ALA A 211 -1.15 1.47 8.00
C ALA A 211 -2.10 2.65 7.72
N THR A 212 -2.99 2.54 6.74
CA THR A 212 -4.03 3.55 6.47
C THR A 212 -4.93 3.77 7.66
N VAL A 213 -5.48 2.70 8.26
CA VAL A 213 -6.42 2.81 9.40
C VAL A 213 -5.72 3.44 10.60
N TYR A 214 -4.52 2.97 10.94
CA TYR A 214 -3.74 3.50 12.06
C TYR A 214 -3.42 4.99 11.86
N HIS A 215 -2.93 5.37 10.67
CA HIS A 215 -2.57 6.75 10.38
C HIS A 215 -3.80 7.66 10.22
N PHE A 216 -4.94 7.13 9.80
CA PHE A 216 -6.22 7.85 9.78
C PHE A 216 -6.64 8.31 11.17
N HIS A 217 -6.57 7.41 12.17
CA HIS A 217 -6.85 7.76 13.56
C HIS A 217 -5.83 8.76 14.13
N LEU A 218 -4.55 8.61 13.79
CA LEU A 218 -3.51 9.60 14.12
C LEU A 218 -3.81 10.98 13.54
N GLY A 219 -4.21 11.05 12.26
CA GLY A 219 -4.58 12.30 11.60
C GLY A 219 -5.75 12.99 12.29
N GLN A 220 -6.77 12.24 12.68
CA GLN A 220 -7.90 12.76 13.47
C GLN A 220 -7.45 13.29 14.84
N ALA A 221 -6.63 12.51 15.56
CA ALA A 221 -6.14 12.90 16.88
C ALA A 221 -5.25 14.14 16.83
N GLN A 222 -4.44 14.29 15.77
CA GLN A 222 -3.58 15.45 15.57
C GLN A 222 -4.41 16.72 15.39
N VAL A 223 -5.46 16.65 14.58
CA VAL A 223 -6.36 17.79 14.40
C VAL A 223 -7.10 18.13 15.70
N PHE A 224 -7.55 17.12 16.45
CA PHE A 224 -8.18 17.36 17.74
C PHE A 224 -7.24 18.13 18.69
N LYS A 225 -5.96 17.75 18.78
CA LYS A 225 -4.96 18.46 19.59
C LYS A 225 -4.79 19.92 19.17
N TRP A 226 -4.77 20.22 17.87
CA TRP A 226 -4.63 21.59 17.38
C TRP A 226 -5.83 22.48 17.70
N PHE A 227 -7.01 21.90 17.83
CA PHE A 227 -8.24 22.62 18.16
C PHE A 227 -8.64 22.52 19.65
N GLN A 228 -7.81 21.90 20.51
CA GLN A 228 -8.03 21.97 21.95
C GLN A 228 -7.72 23.38 22.47
N PRO A 229 -8.62 24.01 23.22
CA PRO A 229 -8.31 25.26 23.90
C PRO A 229 -7.18 25.01 24.91
N ALA A 230 -6.24 25.96 25.01
CA ALA A 230 -5.17 25.88 26.00
C ALA A 230 -5.76 25.62 27.39
N PRO A 231 -5.15 24.72 28.20
CA PRO A 231 -5.66 24.46 29.53
C PRO A 231 -5.73 25.79 30.31
N PRO A 232 -6.80 26.03 31.08
CA PRO A 232 -6.91 27.23 31.87
C PRO A 232 -5.66 27.36 32.75
N LYS A 233 -4.94 28.49 32.61
CA LYS A 233 -3.84 28.82 33.52
C LYS A 233 -4.47 29.14 34.87
N PHE A 234 -4.55 28.14 35.74
CA PHE A 234 -4.91 28.39 37.13
C PHE A 234 -3.78 29.22 37.77
N PRO A 235 -4.11 30.28 38.52
CA PRO A 235 -3.10 30.96 39.34
C PRO A 235 -2.47 29.92 40.29
N PRO A 236 -1.17 30.08 40.63
CA PRO A 236 -0.54 29.20 41.60
C PRO A 236 -1.39 29.18 42.87
N ILE A 237 -1.75 27.98 43.33
CA ILE A 237 -2.50 27.80 44.57
C ILE A 237 -1.68 28.50 45.66
N PRO A 238 -2.20 29.55 46.31
CA PRO A 238 -1.46 30.22 47.37
C PRO A 238 -1.11 29.18 48.44
N PRO A 239 0.10 29.20 49.02
CA PRO A 239 0.48 28.24 50.03
C PRO A 239 -0.59 28.23 51.13
N ARG A 240 -1.23 27.07 51.32
CA ARG A 240 -2.33 26.87 52.27
C ARG A 240 -1.90 27.14 53.72
N PHE A 241 -0.60 27.28 53.94
CA PHE A 241 0.01 27.59 55.21
C PHE A 241 1.05 28.71 55.01
N LYS A 242 0.76 29.91 55.54
CA LYS A 242 1.82 30.87 55.86
C LYS A 242 2.38 30.43 57.21
N PRO A 243 3.62 29.90 57.31
CA PRO A 243 4.21 29.67 58.62
C PRO A 243 4.23 30.99 59.40
N PRO A 244 3.92 30.98 60.71
CA PRO A 244 3.96 32.18 61.52
C PRO A 244 5.35 32.81 61.45
N ALA A 245 5.41 34.12 61.22
CA ALA A 245 6.65 34.88 60.98
C ALA A 245 7.68 34.78 62.12
N ASN A 246 7.26 34.31 63.30
CA ASN A 246 8.08 34.24 64.51
C ASN A 246 8.47 32.83 64.93
N LYS A 247 8.45 31.84 64.01
CA LYS A 247 9.01 30.53 64.34
C LYS A 247 10.54 30.58 64.21
N PRO A 248 11.32 30.42 65.30
CA PRO A 248 12.76 30.33 65.20
C PRO A 248 13.13 29.20 64.26
N LEU A 249 14.01 29.48 63.30
CA LEU A 249 14.59 28.47 62.42
C LEU A 249 15.25 27.41 63.31
N MET A 250 14.68 26.21 63.35
CA MET A 250 15.39 25.09 63.95
C MET A 250 16.67 24.87 63.15
N PRO A 251 17.83 24.69 63.81
CA PRO A 251 19.05 24.36 63.11
C PRO A 251 18.82 23.08 62.31
N SER A 252 19.04 23.18 61.00
CA SER A 252 18.98 22.06 60.07
C SER A 252 19.86 20.94 60.61
N SER A 253 19.27 19.78 60.90
CA SER A 253 20.01 18.59 61.29
C SER A 253 21.07 18.24 60.23
N PRO A 254 22.31 17.90 60.62
CA PRO A 254 23.37 17.59 59.67
C PRO A 254 22.94 16.47 58.73
N ARG A 255 22.98 16.79 57.44
CA ARG A 255 22.64 15.90 56.33
C ARG A 255 23.59 14.71 56.39
N ARG A 256 23.07 13.54 56.79
CA ARG A 256 23.83 12.29 56.78
C ARG A 256 24.13 11.94 55.31
N VAL A 257 25.37 12.17 54.89
CA VAL A 257 25.87 11.77 53.57
C VAL A 257 25.82 10.25 53.54
N ARG A 258 24.91 9.70 52.74
CA ARG A 258 24.83 8.27 52.47
C ARG A 258 25.69 8.02 51.24
N ASN A 259 26.91 7.54 51.46
CA ASN A 259 27.79 7.08 50.38
C ASN A 259 27.23 5.78 49.81
N HIS A 260 26.85 5.77 48.54
CA HIS A 260 26.88 4.62 47.64
C HIS A 260 27.08 5.12 46.22
#